data_AF-A0A4U6DBZ5-F1
#
_entry.id   AF-A0A4U6DBZ5-F1
#
_cell.length_a   1.000
_cell.length_b   1.000
_cell.length_c   1.000
_cell.angle_alpha   90.00
_cell.angle_beta   90.00
_cell.angle_gamma   90.00
#
_symmetry.space_group_name_H-M   'P 1'
#
loop_
_entity.id
_entity.type
_entity.pdbx_description
1 polymer ?
#
loop_
_entity_poly.entity_id
_entity_poly.type
_entity_poly.pdbx_seq_one_letter_code
_entity_poly.pdbx_strand_id
1 'polypeptide(L)'
;MKIKNILLATLLIIIICACQKTNYKGPELILANEIHLESIRIHENIETEITEKKQKALINKDLVRVQKLDSLSAILELWEDGVVEVPGFGHEHHQGEHHEHKLAVQMTDESMLEYQKNSKQAIEELQQEIKNKF
;
A
#
# COMPACT_ATOMS: atom_id res chain seq x y z
N MET A 1 0.18 -25.54 -54.81
CA MET A 1 0.54 -25.93 -53.41
C MET A 1 1.30 -24.86 -52.63
N LYS A 2 2.11 -23.97 -53.24
CA LYS A 2 2.91 -22.98 -52.50
C LYS A 2 2.09 -21.83 -51.86
N ILE A 3 0.97 -21.43 -52.47
CA ILE A 3 0.12 -20.32 -51.99
C ILE A 3 -0.65 -20.68 -50.70
N LYS A 4 -1.13 -21.93 -50.58
CA LYS A 4 -1.79 -22.43 -49.35
C LYS A 4 -0.83 -22.45 -48.15
N ASN A 5 0.44 -22.78 -48.38
CA ASN A 5 1.46 -22.82 -47.33
C ASN A 5 1.88 -21.41 -46.90
N ILE A 6 1.85 -20.43 -47.80
CA ILE A 6 2.10 -19.01 -47.48
C ILE A 6 0.93 -18.42 -46.69
N LEU A 7 -0.32 -18.71 -47.07
CA LEU A 7 -1.54 -18.28 -46.35
C LEU A 7 -1.66 -18.89 -44.95
N LEU A 8 -1.23 -20.14 -44.76
CA LEU A 8 -1.20 -20.80 -43.46
C LEU A 8 -0.12 -20.20 -42.54
N ALA A 9 1.02 -19.79 -43.11
CA ALA A 9 2.09 -19.15 -42.36
C ALA A 9 1.76 -17.72 -41.91
N THR A 10 1.04 -16.93 -42.73
CA THR A 10 0.60 -15.58 -42.34
C THR A 10 -0.52 -15.60 -41.28
N LEU A 11 -1.42 -16.58 -41.31
CA LEU A 11 -2.47 -16.71 -40.30
C LEU A 11 -1.90 -17.08 -38.91
N LEU A 12 -0.83 -17.87 -38.86
CA LEU A 12 -0.19 -18.28 -37.60
C LEU A 12 0.54 -17.11 -36.90
N ILE A 13 1.12 -16.17 -37.67
CA ILE A 13 1.85 -15.01 -37.13
C ILE A 13 0.91 -13.99 -36.46
N ILE A 14 -0.32 -13.84 -36.94
CA ILE A 14 -1.29 -12.89 -36.37
C ILE A 14 -1.77 -13.35 -34.97
N ILE A 15 -1.82 -14.66 -34.71
CA ILE A 15 -2.28 -15.21 -33.43
C ILE A 15 -1.24 -14.98 -32.31
N ILE A 16 0.05 -14.93 -32.63
CA ILE A 16 1.13 -14.76 -31.64
C ILE A 16 1.29 -13.30 -31.17
N CYS A 17 0.80 -12.32 -31.93
CA CYS A 17 0.82 -10.90 -31.55
C CYS A 17 -0.42 -10.46 -30.77
N ALA A 18 -1.48 -11.28 -30.68
CA ALA A 18 -2.74 -10.89 -30.03
C ALA A 18 -2.72 -11.02 -28.49
N CYS A 19 -1.59 -11.39 -27.88
CA CYS A 19 -1.47 -11.62 -26.44
C CYS A 19 -0.23 -10.96 -25.81
N GLN A 20 0.25 -9.83 -26.35
CA GLN A 20 1.04 -8.93 -25.53
C GLN A 20 0.08 -8.20 -24.59
N LYS A 21 -0.16 -8.78 -23.40
CA LYS A 21 -0.60 -7.98 -22.24
C LYS A 21 0.47 -6.94 -22.00
N THR A 22 0.31 -5.76 -22.60
CA THR A 22 1.05 -4.60 -22.16
C THR A 22 0.69 -4.42 -20.70
N ASN A 23 1.70 -4.36 -19.82
CA ASN A 23 1.53 -3.98 -18.41
C ASN A 23 1.20 -2.47 -18.35
N TYR A 24 0.20 -2.04 -19.10
CA TYR A 24 -0.27 -0.68 -19.12
C TYR A 24 -1.04 -0.47 -17.81
N LYS A 25 -0.52 0.42 -16.99
CA LYS A 25 -1.17 0.86 -15.77
C LYS A 25 -1.87 2.18 -16.08
N GLY A 26 -3.16 2.28 -15.73
CA GLY A 26 -3.89 3.54 -15.84
C GLY A 26 -3.24 4.63 -14.99
N PRO A 27 -3.40 5.91 -15.35
CA PRO A 27 -2.87 7.03 -14.55
C PRO A 27 -3.43 7.02 -13.11
N GLU A 28 -4.66 6.54 -12.92
CA GLU A 28 -5.29 6.40 -11.60
C GLU A 28 -4.55 5.38 -10.73
N LEU A 29 -4.13 4.26 -11.30
CA LEU A 29 -3.41 3.20 -10.57
C LEU A 29 -1.97 3.62 -10.21
N ILE A 30 -1.32 4.42 -11.07
CA ILE A 30 -0.02 5.04 -10.76
C ILE A 30 -0.16 5.98 -9.58
N LEU A 31 -1.14 6.88 -9.63
CA LEU A 31 -1.38 7.83 -8.54
C LEU A 31 -1.78 7.13 -7.25
N ALA A 32 -2.58 6.05 -7.33
CA ALA A 32 -2.93 5.25 -6.18
C ALA A 32 -1.67 4.66 -5.51
N ASN A 33 -0.72 4.16 -6.29
CA ASN A 33 0.54 3.63 -5.76
C ASN A 33 1.42 4.72 -5.13
N GLU A 34 1.49 5.91 -5.73
CA GLU A 34 2.22 7.05 -5.13
C GLU A 34 1.64 7.42 -3.75
N ILE A 35 0.30 7.49 -3.66
CA ILE A 35 -0.41 7.79 -2.40
C ILE A 35 -0.20 6.66 -1.37
N HIS A 36 -0.25 5.40 -1.81
CA HIS A 36 0.04 4.25 -0.96
C HIS A 36 1.44 4.36 -0.34
N LEU A 37 2.48 4.55 -1.16
CA LEU A 37 3.86 4.68 -0.67
C LEU A 37 4.05 5.86 0.27
N GLU A 38 3.38 6.99 -0.02
CA GLU A 38 3.40 8.13 0.89
C GLU A 38 2.73 7.81 2.23
N SER A 39 1.63 7.06 2.22
CA SER A 39 0.91 6.63 3.42
C SER A 39 1.75 5.68 4.28
N ILE A 40 2.43 4.71 3.66
CA ILE A 40 3.38 3.82 4.35
C ILE A 40 4.53 4.62 4.97
N ARG A 41 5.09 5.60 4.25
CA ARG A 41 6.11 6.48 4.83
C ARG A 41 5.57 7.28 6.03
N ILE A 42 4.33 7.75 5.99
CA ILE A 42 3.71 8.44 7.14
C ILE A 42 3.56 7.48 8.31
N HIS A 43 3.13 6.24 8.07
CA HIS A 43 3.03 5.17 9.05
C HIS A 43 4.36 4.92 9.78
N GLU A 44 5.45 4.65 9.05
CA GLU A 44 6.79 4.40 9.63
C GLU A 44 7.28 5.59 10.50
N ASN A 45 6.98 6.82 10.07
CA ASN A 45 7.32 8.02 10.85
C ASN A 45 6.52 8.09 12.15
N ILE A 46 5.22 7.74 12.10
CA ILE A 46 4.37 7.68 13.29
C ILE A 46 4.88 6.60 14.26
N GLU A 47 5.20 5.40 13.79
CA GLU A 47 5.74 4.32 14.63
C GLU A 47 7.01 4.74 15.38
N THR A 48 7.94 5.37 14.64
CA THR A 48 9.17 5.91 15.21
C THR A 48 8.87 6.95 16.28
N GLU A 49 7.98 7.90 15.98
CA GLU A 49 7.59 8.97 16.90
C GLU A 49 6.91 8.43 18.18
N ILE A 50 6.01 7.45 18.05
CA ILE A 50 5.37 6.78 19.19
C ILE A 50 6.43 6.09 20.05
N THR A 51 7.35 5.34 19.43
CA THR A 51 8.42 4.61 20.12
C THR A 51 9.30 5.55 20.93
N GLU A 52 9.76 6.65 20.33
CA GLU A 52 10.58 7.65 21.02
C GLU A 52 9.83 8.33 22.18
N LYS A 53 8.57 8.74 21.96
CA LYS A 53 7.75 9.37 23.01
C LYS A 53 7.45 8.40 24.15
N LYS A 54 7.24 7.12 23.85
CA LYS A 54 6.99 6.07 24.84
C LYS A 54 8.23 5.82 25.69
N GLN A 55 9.41 5.75 25.06
CA GLN A 55 10.67 5.63 25.79
C GLN A 55 10.89 6.80 26.75
N LYS A 56 10.64 8.04 26.30
CA LYS A 56 10.70 9.24 27.16
C LYS A 56 9.69 9.17 28.32
N ALA A 57 8.46 8.73 28.06
CA ALA A 57 7.44 8.58 29.09
C ALA A 57 7.82 7.52 30.15
N LEU A 58 8.40 6.39 29.72
CA LEU A 58 8.90 5.34 30.62
C LEU A 58 10.02 5.84 31.54
N ILE A 59 10.99 6.60 30.98
CA ILE A 59 12.07 7.23 31.77
C ILE A 59 11.49 8.16 32.83
N ASN A 60 10.46 8.93 32.47
CA ASN A 60 9.78 9.87 33.38
C ASN A 60 8.76 9.19 34.31
N LYS A 61 8.57 7.86 34.21
CA LYS A 61 7.56 7.09 34.96
C LYS A 61 6.13 7.59 34.75
N ASP A 62 5.85 8.20 33.60
CA ASP A 62 4.50 8.67 33.23
C ASP A 62 3.71 7.51 32.60
N LEU A 63 3.18 6.63 33.46
CA LEU A 63 2.46 5.43 33.02
C LEU A 63 1.15 5.76 32.28
N VAL A 64 0.52 6.90 32.58
CA VAL A 64 -0.70 7.33 31.88
C VAL A 64 -0.37 7.67 30.43
N ARG A 65 0.74 8.37 30.19
CA ARG A 65 1.20 8.67 28.83
C ARG A 65 1.64 7.42 28.08
N VAL A 66 2.27 6.46 28.74
CA VAL A 66 2.62 5.16 28.14
C VAL A 66 1.37 4.43 27.65
N GLN A 67 0.34 4.29 28.49
CA GLN A 67 -0.91 3.60 28.10
C GLN A 67 -1.63 4.27 26.92
N LYS A 68 -1.59 5.61 26.87
CA LYS A 68 -2.16 6.36 25.73
C LYS A 68 -1.40 6.09 24.44
N LEU A 69 -0.07 6.05 24.50
CA LEU A 69 0.78 5.74 23.34
C LEU A 69 0.59 4.28 22.89
N ASP A 70 0.42 3.34 23.82
CA ASP A 70 0.08 1.94 23.49
C ASP A 70 -1.25 1.83 22.76
N SER A 71 -2.25 2.62 23.18
CA SER A 71 -3.55 2.67 22.50
C SER A 71 -3.43 3.23 21.08
N LEU A 72 -2.56 4.22 20.86
CA LEU A 72 -2.29 4.75 19.53
C LEU A 72 -1.56 3.76 18.64
N SER A 73 -0.56 3.04 19.18
CA SER A 73 0.10 1.94 18.45
C SER A 73 -0.91 0.89 17.97
N ALA A 74 -1.85 0.49 18.82
CA ALA A 74 -2.87 -0.48 18.43
C ALA A 74 -3.81 0.06 17.32
N ILE A 75 -4.14 1.35 17.33
CA ILE A 75 -4.94 1.95 16.26
C ILE A 75 -4.15 2.01 14.95
N LEU A 76 -2.84 2.28 15.05
CA LEU A 76 -1.94 2.32 13.90
C LEU A 76 -1.79 0.94 13.24
N GLU A 77 -1.63 -0.12 14.04
CA GLU A 77 -1.59 -1.51 13.58
C GLU A 77 -2.89 -1.91 12.87
N LEU A 78 -4.06 -1.49 13.38
CA LEU A 78 -5.34 -1.71 12.70
C LEU A 78 -5.43 -0.98 11.35
N TRP A 79 -4.80 0.18 11.22
CA TRP A 79 -4.73 0.89 9.94
C TRP A 79 -3.81 0.14 8.96
N GLU A 80 -2.65 -0.33 9.41
CA GLU A 80 -1.71 -1.11 8.59
C GLU A 80 -2.36 -2.41 8.10
N ASP A 81 -3.04 -3.15 8.99
CA ASP A 81 -3.80 -4.34 8.62
C ASP A 81 -4.91 -4.03 7.60
N GLY A 82 -5.47 -2.82 7.67
CA GLY A 82 -6.55 -2.36 6.80
C GLY A 82 -6.05 -1.89 5.42
N VAL A 83 -4.82 -1.43 5.28
CA VAL A 83 -4.35 -0.88 4.00
C VAL A 83 -4.16 -2.00 2.98
N VAL A 84 -4.64 -1.78 1.76
CA VAL A 84 -4.51 -2.74 0.66
C VAL A 84 -3.39 -2.31 -0.27
N GLU A 85 -2.66 -3.30 -0.78
CA GLU A 85 -1.61 -3.07 -1.77
C GLU A 85 -2.19 -2.68 -3.13
N VAL A 86 -1.45 -1.84 -3.88
CA VAL A 86 -1.85 -1.42 -5.23
C VAL A 86 -1.38 -2.47 -6.25
N PRO A 87 -2.29 -3.10 -7.02
CA PRO A 87 -1.94 -4.21 -7.89
C PRO A 87 -0.99 -3.79 -9.01
N GLY A 88 -0.09 -4.70 -9.39
CA GLY A 88 0.84 -4.50 -10.50
C GLY A 88 2.07 -3.65 -10.16
N PHE A 89 2.16 -3.09 -8.96
CA PHE A 89 3.40 -2.55 -8.40
C PHE A 89 4.05 -3.64 -7.55
N GLY A 90 5.37 -3.78 -7.68
CA GLY A 90 6.14 -4.71 -6.86
C GLY A 90 6.68 -3.95 -5.66
N HIS A 91 6.54 -4.54 -4.48
CA HIS A 91 7.05 -3.98 -3.24
C HIS A 91 8.04 -5.00 -2.66
N GLU A 92 9.23 -4.55 -2.27
CA GLU A 92 10.13 -5.39 -1.47
C GLU A 92 9.62 -5.33 -0.03
N HIS A 93 9.02 -6.43 0.45
CA HIS A 93 8.72 -6.55 1.87
C HIS A 93 10.04 -6.60 2.63
N HIS A 94 10.35 -5.54 3.37
CA HIS A 94 11.46 -5.54 4.32
C HIS A 94 11.19 -6.65 5.36
N GLN A 95 12.21 -7.50 5.58
CA GLN A 95 12.14 -8.68 6.45
C GLN A 95 11.63 -8.32 7.84
N GLY A 96 10.44 -8.82 8.20
CA GLY A 96 9.88 -8.59 9.52
C GLY A 96 8.76 -9.55 9.89
N GLU A 97 7.69 -9.61 9.12
CA GLU A 97 6.47 -10.26 9.60
C GLU A 97 5.77 -11.13 8.56
N HIS A 98 5.31 -12.29 9.04
CA HIS A 98 4.50 -13.25 8.30
C HIS A 98 3.08 -12.72 8.09
N HIS A 99 2.91 -11.57 7.45
CA HIS A 99 1.58 -11.16 7.02
C HIS A 99 1.19 -12.06 5.85
N GLU A 100 0.16 -12.88 6.05
CA GLU A 100 -0.50 -13.59 4.95
C GLU A 100 -0.82 -12.55 3.88
N HIS A 101 -0.37 -12.78 2.63
CA HIS A 101 -0.74 -11.93 1.51
C HIS A 101 -2.26 -11.92 1.39
N LYS A 102 -2.91 -10.88 1.92
CA LYS A 102 -4.34 -10.66 1.71
C LYS A 102 -4.55 -10.62 0.20
N LEU A 103 -5.47 -11.46 -0.28
CA LEU A 103 -5.83 -11.50 -1.70
C LEU A 103 -6.07 -10.07 -2.18
N ALA A 104 -5.42 -9.69 -3.29
CA ALA A 104 -5.58 -8.36 -3.86
C ALA A 104 -7.07 -8.08 -4.04
N VAL A 105 -7.56 -7.04 -3.34
CA VAL A 105 -8.96 -6.66 -3.41
C VAL A 105 -9.28 -6.28 -4.85
N GLN A 106 -10.30 -6.92 -5.42
CA GLN A 106 -10.73 -6.61 -6.78
C GLN A 106 -11.54 -5.32 -6.76
N MET A 107 -10.92 -4.24 -7.22
CA MET A 107 -11.54 -2.92 -7.39
C MET A 107 -11.09 -2.28 -8.70
N THR A 108 -11.86 -1.31 -9.21
CA THR A 108 -11.46 -0.54 -10.40
C THR A 108 -10.29 0.39 -10.06
N ASP A 109 -9.55 0.87 -11.06
CA ASP A 109 -8.44 1.79 -10.86
C ASP A 109 -8.90 3.09 -10.14
N GLU A 110 -10.08 3.61 -10.46
CA GLU A 110 -10.67 4.77 -9.78
C GLU A 110 -11.03 4.47 -8.33
N SER A 111 -11.59 3.29 -8.07
CA SER A 111 -11.93 2.85 -6.71
C SER A 111 -10.68 2.64 -5.86
N MET A 112 -9.59 2.15 -6.47
CA MET A 112 -8.28 2.04 -5.83
C MET A 112 -7.70 3.39 -5.49
N LEU A 113 -7.78 4.35 -6.41
CA LEU A 113 -7.35 5.71 -6.15
C LEU A 113 -8.13 6.35 -4.99
N GLU A 114 -9.45 6.21 -4.98
CA GLU A 114 -10.29 6.74 -3.89
C GLU A 114 -9.98 6.04 -2.55
N TYR A 115 -9.82 4.72 -2.57
CA TYR A 115 -9.43 3.96 -1.39
C TYR A 115 -8.12 4.45 -0.79
N GLN A 116 -7.07 4.60 -1.61
CA GLN A 116 -5.76 5.05 -1.13
C GLN A 116 -5.80 6.49 -0.60
N LYS A 117 -6.62 7.38 -1.20
CA LYS A 117 -6.84 8.73 -0.67
C LYS A 117 -7.49 8.71 0.71
N ASN A 118 -8.52 7.89 0.90
CA ASN A 118 -9.21 7.76 2.18
C ASN A 118 -8.29 7.15 3.24
N SER A 119 -7.51 6.14 2.87
CA SER A 119 -6.50 5.55 3.75
C SER A 119 -5.42 6.58 4.15
N LYS A 120 -4.94 7.38 3.19
CA LYS A 120 -3.99 8.47 3.45
C LYS A 120 -4.57 9.50 4.42
N GLN A 121 -5.82 9.91 4.23
CA GLN A 121 -6.46 10.86 5.14
C GLN A 121 -6.51 10.30 6.57
N ALA A 122 -6.86 9.03 6.75
CA ALA A 122 -6.92 8.41 8.07
C ALA A 122 -5.55 8.41 8.78
N ILE A 123 -4.46 8.09 8.06
CA ILE A 123 -3.11 8.10 8.67
C ILE A 123 -2.61 9.53 8.94
N GLU A 124 -2.98 10.50 8.11
CA GLU A 124 -2.70 11.92 8.38
C GLU A 124 -3.41 12.43 9.63
N GLU A 125 -4.66 12.04 9.85
CA GLU A 125 -5.41 12.35 11.07
C GLU A 125 -4.72 11.76 12.32
N LEU A 126 -4.23 10.51 12.25
CA LEU A 126 -3.43 9.91 13.33
C LEU A 126 -2.14 10.67 13.58
N GLN A 127 -1.44 11.11 12.52
CA GLN A 127 -0.24 11.92 12.66
C GLN A 127 -0.52 13.24 13.41
N GLN A 128 -1.65 13.91 13.10
CA GLN A 128 -2.02 15.15 13.77
C GLN A 128 -2.36 14.93 15.24
N GLU A 129 -3.04 13.84 15.57
CA GLU A 129 -3.36 13.46 16.94
C GLU A 129 -2.09 13.30 17.79
N ILE A 130 -1.05 12.67 17.24
CA ILE A 130 0.25 12.51 17.90
C ILE A 130 0.95 13.86 18.09
N LYS A 131 0.99 14.70 17.06
CA LYS A 131 1.65 16.01 17.11
C LYS A 131 0.99 16.99 18.09
N ASN A 132 -0.33 16.97 18.18
CA ASN A 132 -1.08 17.96 18.95
C ASN A 132 -1.32 17.56 20.41
N LYS A 133 -1.36 16.26 20.72
CA LYS A 133 -1.73 15.77 22.06
C LYS A 133 -0.57 15.19 22.87
N PHE A 134 0.62 15.03 22.29
CA PHE A 134 1.78 14.40 22.95
C PHE A 134 3.08 15.17 22.75
#